data_AF-A0A9P1ENE7-F1
#
_entry.id   AF-A0A9P1ENE7-F1
#
_cell.length_a   1.000
_cell.length_b   1.000
_cell.length_c   1.000
_cell.angle_alpha   90.00
_cell.angle_beta   90.00
_cell.angle_gamma   90.00
#
_symmetry.space_group_name_H-M   'P 1'
#
loop_
_entity.id
_entity.type
_entity.pdbx_description
1 polymer ?
#
loop_
_entity_poly.entity_id
_entity_poly.type
_entity_poly.pdbx_seq_one_letter_code
_entity_poly.pdbx_strand_id
1 'polypeptide(L)'
;MDGRDPVKVIREALAKALVLYYPFAGRLREGVDRKLMVDCTGEGIMFMEGDADVRLSDFGDALQPPFPCTDELLYDVPGSGDILNCPLLLIQFQVELEGRCHCPLLREESREEDVVRASPVLF
;
A
#
# COMPACT_ATOMS: atom_id res chain seq x y z
N MET A 1 -17.41 -15.65 8.72
CA MET A 1 -16.24 -14.83 9.08
C MET A 1 -16.78 -13.72 9.95
N ASP A 2 -16.20 -13.45 11.12
CA ASP A 2 -16.55 -12.27 11.93
C ASP A 2 -16.62 -11.07 10.98
N GLY A 3 -17.75 -10.36 10.92
CA GLY A 3 -18.02 -9.26 9.98
C GLY A 3 -17.18 -8.00 10.22
N ARG A 4 -15.88 -8.17 10.45
CA ARG A 4 -14.90 -7.09 10.52
C ARG A 4 -14.42 -6.78 9.12
N ASP A 5 -14.38 -5.49 8.84
CA ASP A 5 -13.83 -4.93 7.61
C ASP A 5 -12.36 -5.41 7.44
N PRO A 6 -12.05 -6.14 6.35
CA PRO A 6 -10.72 -6.71 6.13
C PRO A 6 -9.64 -5.63 6.04
N VAL A 7 -9.97 -4.45 5.52
CA VAL A 7 -9.04 -3.33 5.37
C VAL A 7 -8.59 -2.86 6.75
N LYS A 8 -9.53 -2.68 7.68
CA LYS A 8 -9.22 -2.31 9.07
C LYS A 8 -8.34 -3.35 9.75
N VAL A 9 -8.62 -4.64 9.55
CA VAL A 9 -7.82 -5.72 10.14
C VAL A 9 -6.38 -5.68 9.64
N ILE A 10 -6.17 -5.51 8.33
CA ILE A 10 -4.83 -5.42 7.74
C ILE A 10 -4.11 -4.16 8.22
N ARG A 11 -4.82 -3.02 8.25
CA ARG A 11 -4.30 -1.73 8.74
C ARG A 11 -3.79 -1.84 10.18
N GLU A 12 -4.58 -2.43 11.08
CA GLU A 12 -4.19 -2.65 12.47
C GLU A 12 -3.01 -3.64 12.60
N ALA A 13 -3.00 -4.70 11.79
CA ALA A 13 -1.89 -5.66 11.78
C ALA A 13 -0.59 -5.01 11.33
N LEU A 14 -0.63 -4.16 10.30
CA LEU A 14 0.52 -3.38 9.83
C LEU A 14 1.02 -2.42 10.90
N ALA A 15 0.12 -1.70 11.58
CA ALA A 15 0.50 -0.81 12.68
C ALA A 15 1.26 -1.57 13.78
N LYS A 16 0.86 -2.80 14.11
CA LYS A 16 1.57 -3.64 15.08
C LYS A 16 2.91 -4.15 14.53
N ALA A 17 2.95 -4.59 13.26
CA ALA A 17 4.16 -5.08 12.62
C ALA A 17 5.23 -3.99 12.52
N LEU A 18 4.85 -2.74 12.25
CA LEU A 18 5.76 -1.60 12.15
C LEU A 18 6.48 -1.27 13.46
N VAL A 19 6.05 -1.79 14.61
CA VAL A 19 6.84 -1.71 15.84
C VAL A 19 8.14 -2.51 15.71
N LEU A 20 8.06 -3.71 15.13
CA LEU A 20 9.23 -4.59 14.92
C LEU A 20 9.99 -4.21 13.64
N TYR A 21 9.27 -3.77 12.61
CA TYR A 21 9.82 -3.39 11.32
C TYR A 21 9.85 -1.86 11.13
N TYR A 22 10.23 -1.15 12.19
CA TYR A 22 10.24 0.31 12.26
C TYR A 22 10.99 1.03 11.12
N PRO A 23 12.06 0.46 10.49
CA PRO A 23 12.73 1.18 9.40
C PRO A 23 11.79 1.48 8.22
N PHE A 24 10.79 0.63 7.94
CA PHE A 24 9.86 0.89 6.82
C PHE A 24 8.99 2.12 7.04
N ALA A 25 8.75 2.53 8.29
CA ALA A 25 8.03 3.75 8.61
C ALA A 25 8.90 5.03 8.50
N GLY A 26 10.16 4.90 8.07
CA GLY A 26 11.10 6.00 7.87
C GLY A 26 11.12 6.55 6.45
N ARG A 27 12.17 7.31 6.13
CA ARG A 27 12.45 7.89 4.80
C ARG A 27 13.88 7.63 4.38
N LEU A 28 14.10 7.42 3.09
CA LEU A 28 15.46 7.32 2.56
C LEU A 28 16.12 8.70 2.54
N ARG A 29 17.34 8.81 3.04
CA ARG A 29 18.14 10.04 3.07
C ARG A 29 19.55 9.76 2.55
N GLU A 30 20.17 10.78 1.97
CA GLU A 30 21.59 10.73 1.64
C GLU A 30 22.42 11.10 2.88
N GLY A 31 23.35 10.22 3.23
CA GLY A 31 24.28 10.37 4.34
C GLY A 31 25.66 10.85 3.91
N VAL A 32 26.61 10.75 4.84
CA VAL A 32 28.02 11.02 4.59
C VAL A 32 28.54 10.09 3.48
N ASP A 33 29.41 10.62 2.62
CA ASP A 33 29.97 9.91 1.47
C ASP A 33 28.93 9.42 0.45
N ARG A 34 27.78 10.09 0.34
CA ARG A 34 26.68 9.73 -0.58
C ARG A 34 26.07 8.35 -0.31
N LYS A 35 26.20 7.85 0.92
CA LYS A 35 25.60 6.57 1.33
C LYS A 35 24.12 6.76 1.62
N LEU A 36 23.28 5.90 1.08
CA LEU A 36 21.85 5.91 1.40
C LEU A 36 21.62 5.35 2.80
N MET A 37 20.86 6.09 3.62
CA MET A 37 20.51 5.73 4.99
C MET A 37 19.00 5.87 5.17
N VAL A 38 18.45 5.14 6.13
CA VAL A 38 17.04 5.28 6.51
C VAL A 38 16.95 6.13 7.76
N ASP A 39 16.30 7.28 7.63
CA ASP A 39 15.90 8.10 8.77
C ASP A 39 14.59 7.54 9.34
N CYS A 40 14.67 6.96 10.53
CA CYS A 40 13.57 6.22 11.16
C CYS A 40 12.64 7.18 11.95
N THR A 41 12.04 8.13 11.25
CA THR A 41 11.19 9.20 11.82
C THR A 41 9.84 8.73 12.33
N GLY A 42 9.42 7.51 11.96
CA GLY A 42 8.11 6.96 12.32
C GLY A 42 6.94 7.65 11.60
N GLU A 43 7.21 8.34 10.48
CA GLU A 43 6.18 8.99 9.67
C GLU A 43 5.12 8.01 9.15
N GLY A 44 5.48 6.72 8.99
CA GLY A 44 4.59 5.64 8.59
C GLY A 44 4.81 5.17 7.16
N ILE A 45 4.05 4.16 6.76
CA ILE A 45 4.01 3.62 5.41
C ILE A 45 2.79 4.13 4.65
N MET A 46 2.88 4.18 3.33
CA MET A 46 1.72 4.49 2.49
C MET A 46 0.83 3.26 2.42
N PHE A 47 -0.46 3.46 2.66
CA PHE A 47 -1.48 2.43 2.56
C PHE A 47 -2.61 2.94 1.67
N MET A 48 -2.99 2.13 0.69
CA MET A 48 -4.12 2.44 -0.18
C MET A 48 -5.14 1.33 -0.17
N GLU A 49 -6.39 1.75 -0.11
CA GLU A 49 -7.54 0.93 -0.42
C GLU A 49 -8.06 1.35 -1.79
N GLY A 50 -8.37 0.37 -2.64
CA GLY A 50 -8.99 0.62 -3.92
C GLY A 50 -9.96 -0.48 -4.27
N ASP A 51 -11.02 -0.09 -4.98
CA ASP A 51 -11.97 -1.02 -5.56
C ASP A 51 -11.52 -1.47 -6.95
N ALA A 52 -11.69 -2.77 -7.22
CA ALA A 52 -11.42 -3.38 -8.50
C ALA A 52 -12.70 -3.99 -9.09
N ASP A 53 -13.05 -3.58 -10.31
CA ASP A 53 -14.14 -4.17 -11.12
C ASP A 53 -13.66 -5.38 -11.93
N VAL A 54 -12.72 -6.13 -11.37
CA VAL A 54 -12.13 -7.34 -11.95
C VAL A 54 -12.06 -8.41 -10.87
N ARG A 55 -12.31 -9.66 -11.24
CA ARG A 55 -12.26 -10.77 -10.30
C ARG A 55 -10.85 -11.31 -10.21
N LEU A 56 -10.47 -11.81 -9.04
CA LEU A 56 -9.18 -12.49 -8.91
C LEU A 56 -9.09 -13.70 -9.88
N SER A 57 -10.21 -14.38 -10.15
CA SER A 57 -10.29 -15.49 -11.10
C SER A 57 -10.02 -15.09 -12.56
N ASP A 58 -10.20 -13.82 -12.91
CA ASP A 58 -9.98 -13.34 -14.28
C ASP A 58 -8.48 -13.33 -14.65
N PHE A 59 -7.60 -13.40 -13.65
CA PHE A 59 -6.15 -13.46 -13.81
C PHE A 59 -5.59 -14.90 -13.85
N GLY A 60 -6.45 -15.92 -13.77
CA GLY A 60 -6.05 -17.33 -13.75
C GLY A 60 -5.43 -17.78 -12.41
N ASP A 61 -4.90 -19.01 -12.39
CA ASP A 61 -4.40 -19.64 -11.16
C ASP A 61 -3.04 -19.10 -10.68
N ALA A 62 -2.30 -18.44 -11.57
CA ALA A 62 -0.97 -17.91 -11.28
C ALA A 62 -0.85 -16.47 -11.79
N LEU A 63 -0.79 -15.52 -10.86
CA LEU A 63 -0.44 -14.12 -11.12
C LEU A 63 1.03 -14.05 -11.54
N GLN A 64 1.31 -14.24 -12.82
CA GLN A 64 2.65 -14.10 -13.39
C GLN A 64 2.70 -12.86 -14.30
N PRO A 65 3.74 -12.02 -14.19
CA PRO A 65 3.97 -10.98 -15.18
C PRO A 65 4.13 -11.58 -16.58
N PRO A 66 3.57 -10.94 -17.63
CA PRO A 66 2.78 -9.71 -17.60
C PRO A 66 1.32 -9.98 -17.17
N PHE A 67 0.81 -9.23 -16.19
CA PHE A 67 -0.59 -9.30 -15.78
C PHE A 67 -1.42 -8.25 -16.53
N PRO A 68 -2.64 -8.58 -16.98
CA PRO A 68 -3.52 -7.60 -17.58
C PRO A 68 -3.80 -6.46 -16.59
N CYS A 69 -4.04 -5.27 -17.11
CA CYS A 69 -4.45 -4.10 -16.33
C CYS A 69 -3.44 -3.66 -15.24
N THR A 70 -2.13 -3.82 -15.50
CA THR A 70 -1.09 -3.49 -14.51
C THR A 70 -1.10 -2.02 -14.11
N ASP A 71 -1.14 -1.14 -15.10
CA ASP A 71 -1.07 0.31 -14.91
C ASP A 71 -2.36 0.85 -14.28
N GLU A 72 -3.47 0.15 -14.53
CA GLU A 72 -4.77 0.42 -13.96
C GLU A 72 -4.80 -0.01 -12.48
N LEU A 73 -4.36 -1.23 -12.15
CA LEU A 73 -4.48 -1.78 -10.80
C LEU A 73 -3.43 -1.24 -9.82
N LEU A 74 -2.24 -0.87 -10.27
CA LEU A 74 -1.22 -0.29 -9.41
C LEU A 74 -1.38 1.22 -9.34
N TYR A 75 -1.33 1.77 -8.13
CA TYR A 75 -1.25 3.21 -7.96
C TYR A 75 0.20 3.67 -8.00
N ASP A 76 0.46 4.62 -8.89
CA ASP A 76 1.73 5.33 -8.95
C ASP A 76 1.75 6.46 -7.93
N VAL A 77 2.71 6.45 -7.01
CA VAL A 77 2.73 7.39 -5.89
C VAL A 77 3.24 8.74 -6.37
N PRO A 78 2.45 9.82 -6.29
CA PRO A 78 2.90 11.14 -6.71
C PRO A 78 4.16 11.54 -5.94
N GLY A 79 5.25 11.82 -6.67
CA GLY A 79 6.55 12.16 -6.06
C GLY A 79 7.42 10.96 -5.67
N SER A 80 7.06 9.72 -6.05
CA SER A 80 7.97 8.56 -5.95
C SER A 80 8.99 8.47 -7.10
N GLY A 81 9.03 9.45 -8.00
CA GLY A 81 10.08 9.56 -9.01
C GLY A 81 11.45 9.91 -8.43
N ASP A 82 11.48 10.43 -7.20
CA ASP A 82 12.70 10.71 -6.45
C ASP A 82 13.06 9.52 -5.55
N ILE A 83 14.36 9.34 -5.30
CA ILE A 83 14.86 8.27 -4.43
C ILE A 83 14.86 8.72 -2.96
N LEU A 84 15.04 10.02 -2.72
CA LEU A 84 15.21 10.59 -1.38
C LEU A 84 13.89 11.16 -0.85
N ASN A 85 13.68 11.01 0.46
CA ASN A 85 12.51 11.52 1.20
C ASN A 85 11.18 10.83 0.85
N CYS A 86 11.21 9.76 0.07
CA CYS A 86 10.02 8.99 -0.28
C CYS A 86 9.74 7.91 0.79
N PRO A 87 8.45 7.54 0.99
CA PRO A 87 8.08 6.39 1.80
C PRO A 87 8.78 5.12 1.29
N LEU A 88 9.31 4.31 2.20
CA LEU A 88 10.07 3.10 1.84
C LEU A 88 9.18 1.91 1.47
N LEU A 89 7.92 1.93 1.88
CA LEU A 89 6.97 0.86 1.64
C LEU A 89 5.60 1.44 1.30
N LEU A 90 5.04 0.93 0.21
CA LEU A 90 3.66 1.10 -0.19
C LEU A 90 2.95 -0.24 -0.12
N ILE A 91 1.77 -0.26 0.48
CA ILE A 91 0.87 -1.41 0.45
C ILE A 91 -0.45 -0.96 -0.15
N GLN A 92 -0.88 -1.65 -1.19
CA GLN A 92 -2.17 -1.43 -1.83
C GLN A 92 -3.05 -2.65 -1.65
N PHE A 93 -4.28 -2.42 -1.21
CA PHE A 93 -5.30 -3.44 -1.02
C PHE A 93 -6.42 -3.23 -2.03
N GLN A 94 -6.71 -4.27 -2.81
CA GLN A 94 -7.72 -4.27 -3.86
C GLN A 94 -8.92 -5.09 -3.41
N VAL A 95 -10.10 -4.47 -3.35
CA VAL A 95 -11.37 -5.13 -3.00
C VAL A 95 -12.16 -5.40 -4.28
N GLU A 96 -12.54 -6.66 -4.51
CA GLU A 96 -13.44 -7.00 -5.61
C GLU A 96 -14.85 -6.47 -5.31
N LEU A 97 -15.42 -5.68 -6.22
CA LEU A 97 -16.78 -5.20 -6.10
C LEU A 97 -17.79 -6.33 -6.41
N GLU A 98 -18.59 -6.72 -5.42
CA GLU A 98 -19.73 -7.63 -5.63
C GLU A 98 -20.86 -6.91 -6.38
N GLY A 99 -20.73 -6.75 -7.70
CA GLY A 99 -21.77 -6.21 -8.54
C GLY A 99 -21.23 -5.64 -9.83
N ARG A 100 -21.47 -6.35 -10.94
CA ARG A 100 -21.14 -5.96 -12.33
C ARG A 100 -21.32 -4.46 -12.57
N CYS A 101 -20.23 -3.70 -12.49
CA CYS A 101 -20.08 -2.61 -13.42
C CYS A 101 -19.40 -3.20 -14.66
N HIS A 102 -19.81 -2.74 -15.83
CA HIS A 102 -19.17 -3.09 -17.10
C HIS A 102 -18.49 -1.80 -17.58
N CYS A 103 -17.82 -1.13 -16.64
CA CYS A 103 -17.24 0.19 -16.83
C CYS A 103 -15.72 0.02 -16.77
N PRO A 104 -15.00 0.11 -17.89
CA PRO A 104 -13.55 -0.14 -17.94
C PRO A 104 -12.71 0.98 -17.32
N LEU A 105 -13.32 1.86 -16.54
CA LEU A 105 -12.65 2.94 -15.85
C LEU A 105 -12.78 2.65 -14.37
N LEU A 106 -11.69 2.12 -13.80
CA LEU A 106 -11.45 2.23 -12.37
C LEU A 106 -11.84 3.65 -11.96
N ARG A 107 -12.81 3.78 -11.07
CA ARG A 107 -13.07 5.04 -10.42
C ARG A 107 -11.81 5.36 -9.61
N GLU A 108 -10.96 6.26 -10.14
CA GLU A 108 -9.96 6.96 -9.32
C GLU A 108 -10.62 7.62 -8.09
N GLU A 109 -11.94 7.82 -8.14
CA GLU A 109 -12.82 8.37 -7.11
C GLU A 109 -12.97 7.50 -5.83
N SER A 110 -12.48 6.25 -5.81
CA SER A 110 -12.64 5.33 -4.66
C SER A 110 -11.32 4.85 -4.06
N ARG A 111 -10.22 5.54 -4.34
CA ARG A 111 -8.94 5.25 -3.71
C ARG A 111 -8.79 6.08 -2.45
N GLU A 112 -8.79 5.44 -1.28
CA GLU A 112 -8.51 6.11 -0.01
C GLU A 112 -7.02 5.97 0.33
N GLU A 113 -6.31 7.10 0.25
CA GLU A 113 -4.93 7.21 0.69
C GLU A 113 -4.85 7.40 2.20
N ASP A 114 -4.03 6.60 2.85
CA ASP A 114 -3.79 6.72 4.28
C ASP A 114 -2.31 6.42 4.60
N VAL A 115 -1.88 6.86 5.78
CA VAL A 115 -0.55 6.61 6.32
C VAL A 115 -0.67 5.76 7.57
N VAL A 116 -0.20 4.51 7.48
CA VAL A 116 -0.19 3.60 8.62
C VAL A 116 1.08 3.80 9.44
N ARG A 117 0.90 4.18 10.71
CA ARG A 117 1.99 4.38 11.68
C ARG A 117 2.09 3.22 12.66
N ALA A 118 3.25 3.06 13.26
CA ALA A 118 3.47 2.06 14.30
C ALA A 118 2.51 2.29 15.48
N SER A 119 1.96 1.20 16.00
CA SER A 119 1.11 1.25 17.20
C SER A 119 1.92 1.77 18.39
N PRO A 120 1.33 2.61 19.27
CA PRO A 120 2.00 3.07 20.47
C PRO A 120 2.34 1.86 21.36
N VAL A 121 3.62 1.76 21.74
CA VAL A 121 4.08 0.75 22.70
C VAL A 121 3.82 1.31 24.09
N LEU A 122 2.77 0.85 24.77
CA LEU A 122 2.61 1.12 26.21
C LEU A 122 3.67 0.30 26.95
N PHE A 123 4.70 0.98 27.47
CA PHE A 123 5.64 0.43 28.44
C PHE A 123 5.13 0.63 29.86
#